data_AF-A0A8S4N059-F1
#
_entry.id   AF-A0A8S4N059-F1
#
_cell.length_a   1.000
_cell.length_b   1.000
_cell.length_c   1.000
_cell.angle_alpha   90.00
_cell.angle_beta   90.00
_cell.angle_gamma   90.00
#
_symmetry.space_group_name_H-M   'P 1'
#
loop_
_entity.id
_entity.type
_entity.pdbx_description
1 polymer ?
#
loop_
_entity_poly.entity_id
_entity_poly.type
_entity_poly.pdbx_seq_one_letter_code
_entity_poly.pdbx_strand_id
1 'polypeptide(L)'
;MLDQLPAEIICLILDFLKIEDLIKVSKINQQFKTIISKYPNIGWKNIFVPETIDNEEFVTLCEHSKQFEEFIVSGAVELMLMSPEADFFIFSALQYSINLHILQLDGTTISTLTFLRFLPNLEVLSLSYCLNLVSEDIIALQWCHKIEQLYVSHTAIDALELTTVCMKEKFPNLFSVEAQGIEFTYLQICQLLNAVVKLSYFGLSLFPTLPLRTFNLAFKNRYTDIVWTIV
;
A
#
# COMPACT_ATOMS: atom_id res chain seq x y z
N MET A 1 -31.99 17.22 20.26
CA MET A 1 -30.91 17.82 19.44
C MET A 1 -29.74 16.82 19.45
N LEU A 2 -28.98 16.63 18.35
CA LEU A 2 -28.03 15.50 18.20
C LEU A 2 -26.94 15.46 19.30
N ASP A 3 -26.61 16.63 19.84
CA ASP A 3 -25.69 16.87 20.96
C ASP A 3 -26.24 16.41 22.33
N GLN A 4 -27.55 16.14 22.44
CA GLN A 4 -28.18 15.62 23.66
C GLN A 4 -28.16 14.08 23.74
N LEU A 5 -27.68 13.40 22.70
CA LEU A 5 -27.55 11.95 22.72
C LEU A 5 -26.33 11.53 23.56
N PRO A 6 -26.36 10.35 24.20
CA PRO A 6 -25.18 9.77 24.84
C PRO A 6 -24.04 9.61 23.84
N ALA A 7 -22.80 9.78 24.31
CA ALA A 7 -21.62 9.73 23.46
C ALA A 7 -21.52 8.41 22.69
N GLU A 8 -21.91 7.30 23.32
CA GLU A 8 -21.90 5.96 22.72
C GLU A 8 -22.84 5.86 21.51
N ILE A 9 -24.00 6.50 21.58
CA ILE A 9 -24.96 6.54 20.45
C ILE A 9 -24.43 7.42 19.33
N ILE A 10 -23.81 8.54 19.67
CA ILE A 10 -23.15 9.40 18.68
C ILE A 10 -22.02 8.62 17.98
N CYS A 11 -21.19 7.89 18.71
CA CYS A 11 -20.13 7.04 18.13
C CYS A 11 -20.71 6.05 17.11
N LEU A 12 -21.79 5.36 17.46
CA LEU A 12 -22.45 4.41 16.55
C LEU A 12 -22.97 5.09 15.29
N ILE A 13 -23.46 6.33 15.37
CA ILE A 13 -23.91 7.09 14.19
C ILE A 13 -22.71 7.50 13.33
N LEU A 14 -21.66 8.01 13.97
CA LEU A 14 -20.47 8.50 13.28
C LEU A 14 -19.69 7.37 12.57
N ASP A 15 -19.77 6.14 13.07
CA ASP A 15 -19.10 4.98 12.45
C ASP A 15 -19.64 4.63 11.05
N PHE A 16 -20.80 5.17 10.67
CA PHE A 16 -21.35 5.05 9.30
C PHE A 16 -20.87 6.14 8.34
N LEU A 17 -20.14 7.15 8.82
CA LEU A 17 -19.67 8.26 8.01
C LEU A 17 -18.32 7.95 7.37
N LYS A 18 -18.12 8.45 6.15
CA LYS A 18 -16.80 8.48 5.52
C LYS A 18 -15.88 9.47 6.24
N ILE A 19 -14.58 9.29 6.08
CA ILE A 19 -13.58 10.19 6.68
C ILE A 19 -13.80 11.67 6.35
N GLU A 20 -14.17 11.98 5.11
CA GLU A 20 -14.49 13.34 4.68
C GLU A 20 -15.63 13.97 5.51
N ASP A 21 -16.62 13.16 5.87
CA ASP A 21 -17.77 13.61 6.64
C ASP A 21 -17.47 13.62 8.14
N LEU A 22 -16.67 12.68 8.64
CA LEU A 22 -16.15 12.70 10.01
C LEU A 22 -15.33 13.97 10.27
N ILE A 23 -14.45 14.32 9.34
CA ILE A 23 -13.65 15.54 9.38
C ILE A 23 -14.57 16.76 9.41
N LYS A 24 -15.57 16.85 8.52
CA LYS A 24 -16.55 17.95 8.52
C LYS A 24 -17.33 18.00 9.85
N VAL A 25 -17.77 16.87 10.38
CA VAL A 25 -18.51 16.78 11.65
C VAL A 25 -17.67 17.22 12.83
N SER A 26 -16.36 16.90 12.83
CA SER A 26 -15.43 17.37 13.86
C SER A 26 -15.34 18.91 13.93
N LYS A 27 -15.57 19.59 12.79
CA LYS A 27 -15.57 21.05 12.68
C LYS A 27 -16.89 21.69 13.16
N ILE A 28 -17.99 20.93 13.29
CA ILE A 28 -19.32 21.45 13.67
C ILE A 28 -19.39 21.87 15.15
N ASN A 29 -18.87 21.04 16.06
CA ASN A 29 -18.97 21.28 17.51
C ASN A 29 -17.84 20.58 18.28
N GLN A 30 -17.37 21.20 19.37
CA GLN A 30 -16.35 20.64 20.26
C GLN A 30 -16.69 19.28 20.87
N GLN A 31 -17.97 18.98 21.12
CA GLN A 31 -18.40 17.67 21.57
C GLN A 31 -18.11 16.60 20.52
N PHE A 32 -18.42 16.85 19.24
CA PHE A 32 -18.09 15.91 18.17
C PHE A 32 -16.58 15.77 17.97
N LYS A 33 -15.83 16.88 17.99
CA LYS A 33 -14.35 16.82 17.98
C LYS A 33 -13.79 15.96 19.11
N THR A 34 -14.34 16.13 20.32
CA THR A 34 -13.94 15.34 21.49
C THR A 34 -14.33 13.87 21.36
N ILE A 35 -15.50 13.57 20.79
CA ILE A 35 -15.94 12.19 20.56
C ILE A 35 -15.05 11.52 19.50
N ILE A 36 -14.86 12.15 18.35
CA ILE A 36 -14.04 11.62 17.25
C ILE A 36 -12.60 11.36 17.74
N SER A 37 -12.03 12.28 18.54
CA SER A 37 -10.67 12.12 19.09
C SER A 37 -10.53 11.08 20.20
N LYS A 38 -11.55 10.88 21.05
CA LYS A 38 -11.46 9.98 22.20
C LYS A 38 -11.88 8.54 21.90
N TYR A 39 -12.70 8.32 20.88
CA TYR A 39 -13.27 7.01 20.59
C TYR A 39 -12.53 6.35 19.43
N PRO A 40 -11.64 5.37 19.72
CA PRO A 40 -10.72 4.82 18.74
C PRO A 40 -11.38 3.92 17.68
N ASN A 41 -12.69 3.73 17.76
CA ASN A 41 -13.44 2.84 16.89
C ASN A 41 -14.24 3.58 15.82
N ILE A 42 -14.22 4.92 15.77
CA ILE A 42 -15.06 5.68 14.83
C ILE A 42 -14.33 5.84 13.51
N GLY A 43 -14.65 5.03 12.49
CA GLY A 43 -14.36 5.28 11.07
C GLY A 43 -12.91 5.55 10.62
N TRP A 44 -11.91 5.54 11.50
CA TRP A 44 -10.49 5.76 11.18
C TRP A 44 -9.74 4.47 10.80
N LYS A 45 -10.45 3.36 10.65
CA LYS A 45 -9.85 2.09 10.21
C LYS A 45 -9.50 2.15 8.73
N ASN A 46 -10.43 2.63 7.90
CA ASN A 46 -10.32 2.58 6.45
C ASN A 46 -10.20 3.99 5.89
N ILE A 47 -8.97 4.40 5.61
CA ILE A 47 -8.62 5.75 5.20
C ILE A 47 -8.56 5.80 3.69
N PHE A 48 -9.47 6.57 3.10
CA PHE A 48 -9.44 6.95 1.69
C PHE A 48 -9.08 8.43 1.64
N VAL A 49 -7.83 8.73 1.29
CA VAL A 49 -7.35 10.11 1.24
C VAL A 49 -8.02 10.81 0.05
N PRO A 50 -8.75 11.91 0.28
CA PRO A 50 -9.37 12.67 -0.80
C PRO A 50 -8.30 13.35 -1.67
N GLU A 51 -8.69 13.71 -2.89
CA GLU A 51 -7.82 14.46 -3.83
C GLU A 51 -7.22 15.73 -3.22
N THR A 52 -7.99 16.42 -2.37
CA THR A 52 -7.55 17.59 -1.63
C THR A 52 -7.78 17.38 -0.14
N ILE A 53 -6.76 17.63 0.65
CA ILE A 53 -6.82 17.64 2.11
C ILE A 53 -6.18 18.93 2.61
N ASP A 54 -6.87 19.67 3.47
CA ASP A 54 -6.29 20.88 4.07
C ASP A 54 -5.35 20.54 5.25
N ASN A 55 -4.59 21.51 5.75
CA ASN A 55 -3.63 21.28 6.84
C ASN A 55 -4.31 20.85 8.16
N GLU A 56 -5.50 21.36 8.48
CA GLU A 56 -6.22 20.98 9.71
C GLU A 56 -6.72 19.53 9.59
N GLU A 57 -7.20 19.15 8.42
CA GLU A 57 -7.66 17.80 8.09
C GLU A 57 -6.49 16.81 8.14
N PHE A 58 -5.34 17.19 7.59
CA PHE A 58 -4.13 16.39 7.63
C PHE A 58 -3.61 16.18 9.06
N VAL A 59 -3.59 17.23 9.89
CA VAL A 59 -3.23 17.11 11.31
C VAL A 59 -4.18 16.15 12.03
N THR A 60 -5.48 16.30 11.80
CA THR A 60 -6.50 15.42 12.38
C THR A 60 -6.29 13.96 11.94
N LEU A 61 -5.97 13.73 10.67
CA LEU A 61 -5.64 12.41 10.14
C LEU A 61 -4.42 11.82 10.87
N CYS A 62 -3.33 12.59 11.01
CA CYS A 62 -2.10 12.13 11.68
C CYS A 62 -2.34 11.76 13.16
N GLU A 63 -3.21 12.48 13.87
CA GLU A 63 -3.57 12.19 15.26
C GLU A 63 -4.21 10.80 15.44
N HIS A 64 -4.88 10.29 14.40
CA HIS A 64 -5.60 9.01 14.42
C HIS A 64 -4.85 7.86 13.73
N SER A 65 -3.64 8.10 13.23
CA SER A 65 -2.81 7.14 12.48
C SER A 65 -2.69 5.76 13.11
N LYS A 66 -2.71 5.64 14.44
CA LYS A 66 -2.69 4.37 15.18
C LYS A 66 -3.88 3.45 14.92
N GLN A 67 -4.99 3.99 14.46
CA GLN A 67 -6.24 3.26 14.21
C GLN A 67 -6.32 2.73 12.79
N PHE A 68 -5.42 3.16 11.90
CA PHE A 68 -5.47 2.80 10.49
C PHE A 68 -5.24 1.31 10.33
N GLU A 69 -6.14 0.68 9.58
CA GLU A 69 -6.14 -0.70 9.16
C GLU A 69 -5.91 -0.76 7.65
N GLU A 70 -6.55 0.14 6.90
CA GLU A 70 -6.37 0.35 5.47
C GLU A 70 -6.07 1.83 5.19
N PHE A 71 -5.11 2.11 4.32
CA PHE A 71 -4.75 3.46 3.89
C PHE A 71 -4.56 3.50 2.38
N ILE A 72 -5.44 4.23 1.72
CA ILE A 72 -5.58 4.26 0.27
C ILE A 72 -5.52 5.71 -0.18
N VAL A 73 -4.57 6.00 -1.07
CA VAL A 73 -4.47 7.28 -1.78
C VAL A 73 -4.91 7.02 -3.21
N SER A 74 -6.14 7.39 -3.57
CA SER A 74 -6.66 7.14 -4.93
C SER A 74 -6.06 8.11 -5.94
N GLY A 75 -5.41 7.56 -6.98
CA GLY A 75 -4.65 8.26 -8.02
C GLY A 75 -5.46 9.11 -8.99
N ALA A 76 -6.03 10.22 -8.53
CA ALA A 76 -6.53 11.28 -9.40
C ALA A 76 -6.09 12.67 -8.96
N VAL A 77 -4.88 12.79 -8.41
CA VAL A 77 -4.14 14.04 -8.51
C VAL A 77 -2.69 13.61 -8.60
N GLU A 78 -1.93 14.20 -9.53
CA GLU A 78 -0.63 14.72 -9.13
C GLU A 78 -0.80 15.21 -7.70
N LEU A 79 -0.29 14.52 -6.67
CA LEU A 79 -0.19 15.24 -5.42
C LEU A 79 0.49 16.55 -5.84
N MET A 80 -0.14 17.70 -5.64
CA MET A 80 0.51 19.00 -5.92
C MET A 80 1.83 19.11 -5.11
N LEU A 81 2.06 18.13 -4.24
CA LEU A 81 3.28 17.66 -3.65
C LEU A 81 4.16 16.96 -4.69
N MET A 82 5.19 17.67 -5.16
CA MET A 82 6.34 17.02 -5.77
C MET A 82 7.01 16.10 -4.72
N SER A 83 7.93 15.24 -5.13
CA SER A 83 8.95 14.80 -4.17
C SER A 83 9.75 16.06 -3.80
N PRO A 84 9.78 16.51 -2.53
CA PRO A 84 9.72 15.71 -1.30
C PRO A 84 8.44 15.81 -0.46
N GLU A 85 7.46 16.65 -0.80
CA GLU A 85 6.30 16.87 0.06
C GLU A 85 5.39 15.63 0.17
N ALA A 86 5.34 14.80 -0.88
CA ALA A 86 4.63 13.53 -0.85
C ALA A 86 5.23 12.56 0.19
N ASP A 87 6.56 12.49 0.25
CA ASP A 87 7.27 11.65 1.23
C ASP A 87 7.00 12.13 2.64
N PHE A 88 7.03 13.45 2.88
CA PHE A 88 6.71 14.03 4.18
C PHE A 88 5.27 13.73 4.61
N PHE A 89 4.31 13.86 3.68
CA PHE A 89 2.91 13.57 3.93
C PHE A 89 2.71 12.11 4.36
N ILE A 90 3.20 11.17 3.55
CA ILE A 90 3.06 9.74 3.81
C ILE A 90 3.78 9.33 5.09
N PHE A 91 5.01 9.81 5.30
CA PHE A 91 5.74 9.55 6.53
C PHE A 91 4.95 10.02 7.76
N SER A 92 4.46 11.26 7.73
CA SER A 92 3.76 11.85 8.87
C SER A 92 2.43 11.15 9.17
N ALA A 93 1.70 10.77 8.12
CA ALA A 93 0.44 10.04 8.22
C ALA A 93 0.61 8.61 8.76
N LEU A 94 1.74 7.95 8.45
CA LEU A 94 1.92 6.52 8.70
C LEU A 94 2.88 6.17 9.86
N GLN A 95 3.63 7.14 10.41
CA GLN A 95 4.68 6.88 11.41
C GLN A 95 4.20 6.17 12.70
N TYR A 96 2.88 6.17 12.98
CA TYR A 96 2.30 5.47 14.13
C TYR A 96 1.27 4.39 13.74
N SER A 97 1.14 4.05 12.46
CA SER A 97 0.12 3.12 11.94
C SER A 97 0.48 1.64 12.14
N ILE A 98 0.66 1.23 13.39
CA ILE A 98 1.08 -0.13 13.74
C ILE A 98 0.05 -1.21 13.38
N ASN A 99 -1.22 -0.85 13.18
CA ASN A 99 -2.31 -1.77 12.84
C ASN A 99 -2.59 -1.87 11.34
N LEU A 100 -1.84 -1.11 10.52
CA LEU A 100 -2.06 -1.06 9.09
C LEU A 100 -1.69 -2.40 8.44
N HIS A 101 -2.63 -2.97 7.69
CA HIS A 101 -2.44 -4.19 6.93
C HIS A 101 -2.62 -3.98 5.42
N ILE A 102 -3.34 -2.94 4.98
CA ILE A 102 -3.45 -2.55 3.57
C ILE A 102 -2.90 -1.14 3.35
N LEU A 103 -1.97 -1.00 2.41
CA LEU A 103 -1.45 0.28 1.95
C LEU A 103 -1.49 0.35 0.42
N GLN A 104 -2.20 1.34 -0.12
CA GLN A 104 -2.25 1.60 -1.56
C GLN A 104 -1.84 3.05 -1.85
N LEU A 105 -0.73 3.20 -2.58
CA LEU A 105 -0.12 4.46 -2.95
C LEU A 105 0.07 4.57 -4.48
N ASP A 106 -0.76 3.86 -5.25
CA ASP A 106 -0.61 3.80 -6.70
C ASP A 106 -0.63 5.20 -7.34
N GLY A 107 0.31 5.44 -8.25
CA GLY A 107 0.44 6.70 -8.98
C GLY A 107 0.95 7.89 -8.15
N THR A 108 1.33 7.69 -6.89
CA THR A 108 1.90 8.77 -6.07
C THR A 108 3.33 9.11 -6.49
N THR A 109 3.75 10.34 -6.18
CA THR A 109 5.10 10.89 -6.48
C THR A 109 6.14 10.57 -5.41
N ILE A 110 5.87 9.61 -4.50
CA ILE A 110 6.80 9.21 -3.44
C ILE A 110 8.14 8.76 -4.03
N SER A 111 9.23 9.14 -3.37
CA SER A 111 10.60 8.83 -3.78
C SER A 111 11.37 8.01 -2.76
N THR A 112 10.69 7.54 -1.72
CA THR A 112 11.28 6.62 -0.75
C THR A 112 10.23 5.75 -0.06
N LEU A 113 10.64 4.54 0.34
CA LEU A 113 9.83 3.61 1.13
C LEU A 113 10.25 3.51 2.60
N THR A 114 11.08 4.44 3.10
CA THR A 114 11.61 4.38 4.47
C THR A 114 10.55 4.45 5.58
N PHE A 115 9.31 4.84 5.28
CA PHE A 115 8.18 4.79 6.22
C PHE A 115 7.71 3.36 6.51
N LEU A 116 8.03 2.38 5.66
CA LEU A 116 7.63 0.97 5.85
C LEU A 116 8.12 0.37 7.17
N ARG A 117 9.21 0.91 7.76
CA ARG A 117 9.70 0.50 9.09
C ARG A 117 8.67 0.65 10.22
N PHE A 118 7.63 1.45 10.02
CA PHE A 118 6.55 1.68 11.00
C PHE A 118 5.35 0.76 10.79
N LEU A 119 5.37 -0.09 9.76
CA LEU A 119 4.24 -0.92 9.32
C LEU A 119 4.54 -2.42 9.46
N PRO A 120 4.78 -2.93 10.70
CA PRO A 120 5.20 -4.32 10.92
C PRO A 120 4.11 -5.35 10.59
N ASN A 121 2.87 -4.91 10.44
CA ASN A 121 1.71 -5.75 10.16
C ASN A 121 1.21 -5.65 8.71
N LEU A 122 1.99 -5.04 7.82
CA LEU A 122 1.57 -4.84 6.43
C LEU A 122 1.46 -6.17 5.68
N GLU A 123 0.28 -6.42 5.08
CA GLU A 123 -0.07 -7.63 4.33
C GLU A 123 -0.23 -7.32 2.84
N VAL A 124 -0.79 -6.16 2.49
CA VAL A 124 -0.99 -5.72 1.12
C VAL A 124 -0.28 -4.39 0.89
N LEU A 125 0.58 -4.34 -0.12
CA LEU A 125 1.29 -3.14 -0.53
C LEU A 125 1.13 -2.89 -2.04
N SER A 126 0.55 -1.75 -2.40
CA SER A 126 0.39 -1.30 -3.78
C SER A 126 1.14 0.01 -4.03
N LEU A 127 2.07 -0.03 -4.98
CA LEU A 127 3.00 1.04 -5.38
C LEU A 127 3.05 1.17 -6.91
N SER A 128 2.04 0.68 -7.62
CA SER A 128 2.05 0.70 -9.07
C SER A 128 2.07 2.14 -9.58
N TYR A 129 2.79 2.41 -10.66
CA TYR A 129 2.95 3.76 -11.22
C TYR A 129 3.63 4.80 -10.29
N CYS A 130 4.30 4.39 -9.21
CA CYS A 130 5.18 5.27 -8.42
C CYS A 130 6.51 5.49 -9.16
N LEU A 131 6.52 6.43 -10.12
CA LEU A 131 7.63 6.63 -11.06
C LEU A 131 8.92 7.21 -10.43
N ASN A 132 8.82 7.80 -9.24
CA ASN A 132 9.96 8.39 -8.54
C ASN A 132 10.70 7.39 -7.64
N LEU A 133 10.15 6.18 -7.43
CA LEU A 133 10.84 5.12 -6.72
C LEU A 133 11.96 4.54 -7.56
N VAL A 134 13.11 4.32 -6.94
CA VAL A 134 14.27 3.65 -7.55
C VAL A 134 14.47 2.26 -6.96
N SER A 135 15.30 1.44 -7.60
CA SER A 135 15.57 0.07 -7.17
C SER A 135 16.00 -0.02 -5.70
N GLU A 136 16.82 0.90 -5.21
CA GLU A 136 17.31 0.91 -3.83
C GLU A 136 16.19 1.06 -2.79
N ASP A 137 15.06 1.66 -3.15
CA ASP A 137 13.94 1.86 -2.22
C ASP A 137 13.26 0.53 -1.85
N ILE A 138 13.28 -0.46 -2.75
CA ILE A 138 12.60 -1.74 -2.51
C ILE A 138 13.27 -2.56 -1.39
N ILE A 139 14.50 -2.21 -1.00
CA ILE A 139 15.20 -2.78 0.16
C ILE A 139 14.39 -2.53 1.45
N ALA A 140 13.58 -1.47 1.50
CA ALA A 140 12.71 -1.17 2.63
C ALA A 140 11.68 -2.28 2.94
N LEU A 141 11.35 -3.16 1.97
CA LEU A 141 10.47 -4.29 2.21
C LEU A 141 11.00 -5.27 3.26
N GLN A 142 12.30 -5.22 3.60
CA GLN A 142 12.87 -6.01 4.70
C GLN A 142 12.19 -5.77 6.05
N TRP A 143 11.43 -4.68 6.22
CA TRP A 143 10.69 -4.42 7.45
C TRP A 143 9.26 -5.01 7.46
N CYS A 144 8.80 -5.56 6.33
CA CYS A 144 7.42 -6.00 6.13
C CYS A 144 7.33 -7.51 5.89
N HIS A 145 7.65 -8.31 6.90
CA HIS A 145 7.71 -9.78 6.77
C HIS A 145 6.34 -10.47 6.62
N LYS A 146 5.24 -9.75 6.83
CA LYS A 146 3.87 -10.27 6.70
C LYS A 146 3.25 -10.06 5.32
N ILE A 147 3.97 -9.44 4.37
CA ILE A 147 3.44 -9.18 3.03
C ILE A 147 2.95 -10.48 2.39
N GLU A 148 1.72 -10.40 1.89
CA GLU A 148 1.00 -11.45 1.18
C GLU A 148 0.78 -11.08 -0.29
N GLN A 149 0.62 -9.78 -0.58
CA GLN A 149 0.37 -9.26 -1.91
C GLN A 149 1.22 -8.01 -2.16
N LEU A 150 1.96 -8.01 -3.27
CA LEU A 150 2.85 -6.92 -3.67
C LEU A 150 2.55 -6.47 -5.09
N TYR A 151 2.23 -5.19 -5.27
CA TYR A 151 1.98 -4.58 -6.56
C TYR A 151 2.96 -3.42 -6.79
N VAL A 152 3.83 -3.55 -7.78
CA VAL A 152 4.89 -2.59 -8.13
C VAL A 152 4.97 -2.36 -9.64
N SER A 153 3.86 -2.60 -10.33
CA SER A 153 3.77 -2.47 -11.78
C SER A 153 4.11 -1.04 -12.24
N HIS A 154 4.83 -0.91 -13.35
CA HIS A 154 5.17 0.37 -13.96
C HIS A 154 5.93 1.33 -13.02
N THR A 155 6.80 0.79 -12.17
CA THR A 155 7.79 1.57 -11.40
C THR A 155 9.16 1.53 -12.10
N ALA A 156 10.12 2.34 -11.64
CA ALA A 156 11.49 2.28 -12.15
C ALA A 156 12.37 1.24 -11.43
N ILE A 157 11.74 0.34 -10.65
CA ILE A 157 12.43 -0.75 -9.93
C ILE A 157 12.90 -1.81 -10.93
N ASP A 158 14.15 -2.25 -10.79
CA ASP A 158 14.72 -3.36 -11.57
C ASP A 158 14.22 -4.73 -11.07
N ALA A 159 13.91 -5.62 -12.01
CA ALA A 159 13.63 -7.03 -11.77
C ALA A 159 14.71 -7.72 -10.93
N LEU A 160 16.00 -7.38 -11.11
CA LEU A 160 17.09 -7.97 -10.33
C LEU A 160 16.97 -7.64 -8.85
N GLU A 161 16.72 -6.37 -8.51
CA GLU A 161 16.64 -5.93 -7.12
C GLU A 161 15.38 -6.50 -6.45
N LEU A 162 14.24 -6.45 -7.13
CA LEU A 162 13.00 -7.06 -6.64
C LEU A 162 13.17 -8.57 -6.38
N THR A 163 13.79 -9.30 -7.31
CA THR A 163 14.07 -10.73 -7.15
C THR A 163 15.03 -10.97 -5.97
N THR A 164 16.05 -10.13 -5.81
CA THR A 164 17.03 -10.23 -4.73
C THR A 164 16.40 -10.05 -3.36
N VAL A 165 15.55 -9.03 -3.19
CA VAL A 165 14.81 -8.80 -1.94
C VAL A 165 13.88 -9.97 -1.64
N CYS A 166 13.13 -10.48 -2.63
CA CYS A 166 12.27 -11.65 -2.43
C CYS A 166 13.06 -12.89 -1.99
N MET A 167 14.23 -13.15 -2.58
CA MET A 167 15.11 -14.26 -2.19
C MET A 167 15.70 -14.10 -0.78
N LYS A 168 16.11 -12.88 -0.42
CA LYS A 168 16.77 -12.58 0.85
C LYS A 168 15.80 -12.64 2.02
N GLU A 169 14.64 -12.00 1.88
CA GLU A 169 13.65 -11.85 2.94
C GLU A 169 12.66 -13.03 3.00
N LYS A 170 12.57 -13.83 1.92
CA LYS A 170 11.79 -15.07 1.83
C LYS A 170 10.30 -14.94 2.14
N PHE A 171 9.70 -13.75 1.95
CA PHE A 171 8.33 -13.38 2.31
C PHE A 171 7.38 -14.60 2.44
N PRO A 172 7.20 -15.16 3.64
CA PRO A 172 6.68 -16.52 3.81
C PRO A 172 5.18 -16.64 3.53
N ASN A 173 4.50 -15.51 3.42
CA ASN A 173 3.06 -15.42 3.15
C ASN A 173 2.75 -14.86 1.77
N LEU A 174 3.77 -14.40 1.02
CA LEU A 174 3.59 -13.81 -0.31
C LEU A 174 2.98 -14.85 -1.25
N PHE A 175 1.78 -14.57 -1.73
CA PHE A 175 1.03 -15.42 -2.65
C PHE A 175 0.69 -14.72 -3.97
N SER A 176 0.84 -13.39 -4.04
CA SER A 176 0.53 -12.57 -5.20
C SER A 176 1.62 -11.53 -5.46
N VAL A 177 2.15 -11.48 -6.69
CA VAL A 177 3.11 -10.44 -7.13
C VAL A 177 2.69 -9.86 -8.49
N GLU A 178 2.49 -8.56 -8.56
CA GLU A 178 2.33 -7.83 -9.83
C GLU A 178 3.47 -6.85 -10.04
N ALA A 179 4.19 -7.02 -11.15
CA ALA A 179 5.31 -6.20 -11.57
C ALA A 179 5.30 -6.07 -13.10
N GLN A 180 4.13 -5.80 -13.68
CA GLN A 180 4.02 -5.51 -15.12
C GLN A 180 4.78 -4.22 -15.44
N GLY A 181 5.39 -4.14 -16.61
CA GLY A 181 6.27 -3.01 -16.97
C GLY A 181 7.66 -3.06 -16.34
N ILE A 182 7.93 -4.00 -15.44
CA ILE A 182 9.30 -4.37 -15.03
C ILE A 182 9.72 -5.57 -15.88
N GLU A 183 10.85 -5.46 -16.58
CA GLU A 183 11.28 -6.49 -17.54
C GLU A 183 12.08 -7.61 -16.86
N PHE A 184 11.52 -8.81 -16.82
CA PHE A 184 12.18 -9.98 -16.25
C PHE A 184 12.80 -10.89 -17.32
N THR A 185 13.99 -11.39 -17.02
CA THR A 185 14.55 -12.57 -17.68
C THR A 185 13.90 -13.85 -17.16
N TYR A 186 13.98 -14.94 -17.94
CA TYR A 186 13.53 -16.26 -17.50
C TYR A 186 14.17 -16.71 -16.19
N LEU A 187 15.46 -16.40 -15.99
CA LEU A 187 16.21 -16.78 -14.80
C LEU A 187 15.66 -16.07 -13.55
N GLN A 188 15.39 -14.77 -13.64
CA GLN A 188 14.82 -13.98 -12.54
C GLN A 188 13.42 -14.49 -12.17
N ILE A 189 12.58 -14.83 -13.15
CA ILE A 189 11.27 -15.43 -12.87
C ILE A 189 11.42 -16.76 -12.12
N CYS A 190 12.34 -17.63 -12.56
CA CYS A 190 12.60 -18.88 -11.87
C CYS A 190 13.10 -18.65 -10.44
N GLN A 191 13.97 -17.66 -10.23
CA GLN A 191 14.48 -17.29 -8.91
C GLN A 191 13.36 -16.78 -8.00
N LEU A 192 12.51 -15.89 -8.49
CA LEU A 192 11.35 -15.37 -7.77
C LEU A 192 10.41 -16.50 -7.33
N LEU A 193 10.08 -17.42 -8.23
CA LEU A 193 9.19 -18.55 -7.94
C LEU A 193 9.78 -19.53 -6.94
N ASN A 194 11.10 -19.77 -7.00
CA ASN A 194 11.76 -20.62 -6.02
C ASN A 194 11.88 -19.93 -4.65
N ALA A 195 11.90 -18.60 -4.61
CA ALA A 195 11.96 -17.82 -3.38
C ALA A 195 10.61 -17.78 -2.64
N VAL A 196 9.51 -17.75 -3.40
CA VAL A 196 8.17 -17.52 -2.87
C VAL A 196 7.34 -18.79 -2.94
N VAL A 197 7.43 -19.61 -1.88
CA VAL A 197 6.85 -20.98 -1.84
C VAL A 197 5.33 -21.00 -1.98
N LYS A 198 4.63 -19.95 -1.54
CA LYS A 198 3.16 -19.87 -1.57
C LYS A 198 2.61 -19.11 -2.79
N LEU A 199 3.46 -18.75 -3.76
CA LEU A 199 3.01 -17.95 -4.89
C LEU A 199 1.93 -18.68 -5.70
N SER A 200 0.71 -18.15 -5.67
CA SER A 200 -0.43 -18.65 -6.43
C SER A 200 -0.76 -17.77 -7.63
N TYR A 201 -0.28 -16.52 -7.64
CA TYR A 201 -0.52 -15.58 -8.73
C TYR A 201 0.69 -14.70 -9.02
N PHE A 202 0.96 -14.45 -10.31
CA PHE A 202 1.84 -13.35 -10.71
C PHE A 202 1.45 -12.67 -12.04
N GLY A 203 1.75 -11.37 -12.13
CA GLY A 203 1.66 -10.59 -13.37
C GLY A 203 3.01 -9.92 -13.68
N LEU A 204 3.74 -10.35 -14.71
CA LEU A 204 5.10 -9.86 -15.00
C LEU A 204 5.27 -9.48 -16.48
N SER A 205 6.25 -8.64 -16.80
CA SER A 205 6.65 -8.39 -18.19
C SER A 205 7.91 -9.16 -18.56
N LEU A 206 7.95 -9.75 -19.75
CA LEU A 206 9.13 -10.47 -20.23
C LEU A 206 10.09 -9.54 -20.94
N PHE A 207 11.39 -9.78 -20.73
CA PHE A 207 12.41 -9.15 -21.54
C PHE A 207 12.17 -9.48 -23.03
N PRO A 208 12.23 -8.49 -23.96
CA PRO A 208 11.77 -8.66 -25.35
C PRO A 208 12.42 -9.81 -26.13
N THR A 209 13.59 -10.26 -25.72
CA THR A 209 14.35 -11.33 -26.38
C THR A 209 13.87 -12.73 -26.03
N LEU A 210 12.97 -12.90 -25.06
CA LEU A 210 12.43 -14.21 -24.68
C LEU A 210 11.10 -14.46 -25.40
N PRO A 211 11.01 -15.42 -26.34
CA PRO A 211 9.75 -15.72 -27.01
C PRO A 211 8.72 -16.24 -26.01
N LEU A 212 7.56 -15.58 -25.93
CA LEU A 212 6.45 -15.94 -25.04
C LEU A 212 6.03 -17.42 -25.18
N ARG A 213 6.11 -17.98 -26.39
CA ARG A 213 5.82 -19.40 -26.64
C ARG A 213 6.78 -20.33 -25.90
N THR A 214 8.08 -20.01 -25.92
CA THR A 214 9.11 -20.79 -25.23
C THR A 214 8.94 -20.71 -23.73
N PHE A 215 8.67 -19.50 -23.22
CA PHE A 215 8.34 -19.30 -21.81
C PHE A 215 7.14 -20.16 -21.40
N ASN A 216 6.00 -20.02 -22.09
CA ASN A 216 4.77 -20.73 -21.75
C ASN A 216 4.93 -22.25 -21.75
N LEU A 217 5.71 -22.80 -22.69
CA LEU A 217 5.97 -24.24 -22.74
C LEU A 217 6.80 -24.70 -21.53
N ALA A 218 7.88 -23.97 -21.20
CA ALA A 218 8.72 -24.29 -20.05
C ALA A 218 7.97 -24.11 -18.72
N PHE A 219 7.11 -23.09 -18.66
CA PHE A 219 6.39 -22.69 -17.46
C PHE A 219 5.23 -23.61 -17.12
N LYS A 220 4.32 -23.86 -18.08
CA LYS A 220 3.14 -24.72 -17.89
C LYS A 220 3.49 -26.12 -17.42
N ASN A 221 4.63 -26.65 -17.89
CA ASN A 221 5.06 -27.99 -17.51
C ASN A 221 5.59 -28.06 -16.06
N ARG A 222 5.97 -26.93 -15.46
CA ARG A 222 6.64 -26.89 -14.15
C ARG A 222 5.76 -26.30 -13.05
N TYR A 223 4.85 -25.40 -13.37
CA TYR A 223 4.03 -24.65 -12.41
C TYR A 223 2.56 -24.70 -12.81
N THR A 224 1.91 -25.86 -12.63
CA THR A 224 0.53 -26.08 -13.06
C THR A 224 -0.53 -25.40 -12.17
N ASP A 225 -0.17 -25.11 -10.92
CA ASP A 225 -1.11 -24.63 -9.90
C ASP A 225 -1.04 -23.11 -9.68
N ILE A 226 -0.22 -22.41 -10.47
CA ILE A 226 -0.04 -20.96 -10.39
C ILE A 226 -0.91 -20.31 -11.48
N VAL A 227 -1.54 -19.19 -11.18
CA VAL A 227 -2.20 -18.34 -12.18
C VAL A 227 -1.20 -17.26 -12.62
N TRP A 228 -1.07 -17.00 -13.91
CA TRP A 228 -0.15 -15.97 -14.37
C TRP A 228 -0.63 -15.17 -15.56
N THR A 229 -0.20 -13.91 -15.58
CA THR A 229 -0.34 -13.00 -16.71
C THR A 229 1.05 -12.53 -17.13
N ILE A 230 1.33 -12.59 -18.44
CA ILE A 230 2.59 -12.11 -18.99
C ILE A 230 2.30 -11.18 -20.16
N VAL A 231 2.95 -10.02 -20.12
CA VAL A 231 2.86 -8.97 -21.15
C VAL A 231 4.21 -8.79 -21.82
#